data_AF-A0A382RYT1-F1
#
_entry.id   AF-A0A382RYT1-F1
#
_cell.length_a   1.000
_cell.length_b   1.000
_cell.length_c   1.000
_cell.angle_alpha   90.00
_cell.angle_beta   90.00
_cell.angle_gamma   90.00
#
_symmetry.space_group_name_H-M   'P 1'
#
loop_
_entity.id
_entity.type
_entity.pdbx_description
1 polymer ?
#
loop_
_entity_poly.entity_id
_entity_poly.type
_entity_poly.pdbx_seq_one_letter_code
_entity_poly.pdbx_strand_id
1 'polypeptide(L)'
;EGNFYSTTGVILEDVQTNDRTLTIHIREEVNTVYRTQFIGTPKQFDTSSRPVLNAQGEPAHITRVYSTEIGQVFSETTDNPAVFYFTGSEMYVRAKIISDKLQDNPFAEGDLETAWTQPVLVK
;
A
#
# COMPACT_ATOMS: atom_id res chain seq x y z
N GLU A 1 14.32 7.72 -16.14
CA GLU A 1 13.63 7.08 -14.99
C GLU A 1 12.20 6.78 -15.42
N GLY A 2 11.69 5.60 -15.09
CA GLY A 2 10.32 5.22 -15.45
C GLY A 2 9.48 5.13 -14.18
N ASN A 3 8.43 5.95 -14.08
CA ASN A 3 7.48 5.91 -12.98
C ASN A 3 6.49 4.76 -13.21
N PHE A 4 6.99 3.51 -13.12
CA PHE A 4 6.14 2.33 -13.23
C PHE A 4 5.25 2.21 -11.99
N TYR A 5 3.95 2.06 -12.21
CA TYR A 5 2.98 1.69 -11.20
C TYR A 5 2.04 0.63 -11.76
N SER A 6 1.52 -0.24 -10.90
CA SER A 6 0.52 -1.23 -11.31
C SER A 6 -0.87 -0.65 -11.09
N THR A 7 -1.78 -0.87 -12.03
CA THR A 7 -3.16 -0.38 -11.93
C THR A 7 -4.16 -1.35 -12.53
N THR A 8 -5.38 -1.34 -12.00
CA THR A 8 -6.56 -2.02 -12.55
C THR A 8 -7.63 -1.06 -13.05
N GLY A 9 -7.33 0.24 -13.16
CA GLY A 9 -8.24 1.27 -13.69
C GLY A 9 -7.96 2.69 -13.19
N VAL A 10 -7.28 2.82 -12.04
CA VAL A 10 -6.88 4.11 -11.49
C VAL A 10 -5.68 4.69 -12.25
N ILE A 11 -5.80 5.91 -12.77
CA ILE A 11 -4.72 6.59 -13.49
C ILE A 11 -4.04 7.61 -12.57
N LEU A 12 -2.72 7.51 -12.44
CA LEU A 12 -1.89 8.50 -11.76
C LEU A 12 -1.31 9.47 -12.80
N GLU A 13 -1.44 10.77 -12.55
CA GLU A 13 -0.81 11.81 -13.37
C GLU A 13 0.68 11.93 -13.05
N ASP A 14 1.01 11.85 -11.76
CA ASP A 14 2.37 11.96 -11.29
C ASP A 14 2.57 11.26 -9.94
N VAL A 15 3.81 10.82 -9.71
CA VAL A 15 4.27 10.28 -8.44
C VAL A 15 5.61 10.93 -8.14
N GLN A 16 5.61 11.81 -7.14
CA GLN A 16 6.79 12.57 -6.75
C GLN A 16 7.32 12.06 -5.43
N THR A 17 8.63 11.85 -5.37
CA THR A 17 9.32 11.47 -4.13
C THR A 17 10.55 12.33 -3.92
N ASN A 18 10.76 12.75 -2.68
CA ASN A 18 11.97 13.42 -2.20
C ASN A 18 12.28 12.94 -0.78
N ASP A 19 13.31 13.49 -0.15
CA ASP A 19 13.75 13.06 1.19
C ASP A 19 12.72 13.29 2.32
N ARG A 20 11.66 14.07 2.07
CA ARG A 20 10.64 14.44 3.08
C ARG A 20 9.25 13.94 2.75
N THR A 21 8.92 13.77 1.46
CA THR A 21 7.54 13.44 1.07
C THR A 21 7.44 12.41 -0.06
N LEU A 22 6.34 11.66 -0.02
CA LEU A 22 5.76 10.93 -1.15
C LEU A 22 4.44 11.61 -1.50
N THR A 23 4.35 12.14 -2.72
CA THR A 23 3.17 12.86 -3.23
C THR A 23 2.59 12.14 -4.44
N ILE A 24 1.29 11.85 -4.39
CA ILE A 24 0.56 11.15 -5.44
C ILE A 24 -0.46 12.10 -6.05
N HIS A 25 -0.40 12.28 -7.37
CA HIS A 25 -1.42 13.01 -8.15
C HIS A 25 -2.28 12.00 -8.90
N ILE A 26 -3.57 11.98 -8.57
CA ILE A 26 -4.55 11.09 -9.19
C ILE A 26 -5.23 11.87 -10.33
N ARG A 27 -5.39 11.24 -11.49
CA ARG A 27 -6.26 11.78 -12.54
C ARG A 27 -7.70 11.46 -12.16
N GLU A 28 -8.41 12.44 -11.62
CA GLU A 28 -9.77 12.23 -11.16
C GLU A 28 -10.76 12.09 -12.32
N GLU A 29 -11.64 11.10 -12.20
CA GLU A 29 -12.83 10.95 -13.05
C GLU A 29 -14.04 11.62 -12.39
N VAL A 30 -15.00 12.06 -13.22
CA VAL A 30 -16.23 12.71 -12.73
C VAL A 30 -17.06 11.71 -11.94
N ASN A 31 -17.54 12.12 -10.76
CA ASN A 31 -18.35 11.30 -9.85
C ASN A 31 -17.65 10.04 -9.33
N THR A 32 -16.32 10.05 -9.23
CA THR A 32 -15.54 8.95 -8.64
C THR A 32 -14.85 9.44 -7.39
N VAL A 33 -14.90 8.64 -6.33
CA VAL A 33 -14.22 8.93 -5.06
C VAL A 33 -12.98 8.08 -4.96
N TYR A 34 -11.86 8.71 -4.59
CA TYR A 34 -10.60 8.02 -4.38
C TYR A 34 -10.19 8.07 -2.91
N ARG A 35 -9.53 7.00 -2.49
CA ARG A 35 -8.91 6.88 -1.18
C ARG A 35 -7.48 6.39 -1.36
N THR A 36 -6.54 7.12 -0.79
CA THR A 36 -5.12 6.76 -0.80
C THR A 36 -4.70 6.28 0.58
N GLN A 37 -4.17 5.06 0.63
CA GLN A 37 -3.54 4.47 1.82
C GLN A 37 -2.02 4.48 1.65
N PHE A 38 -1.32 5.07 2.61
CA PHE A 38 0.14 4.97 2.71
C PHE A 38 0.49 3.79 3.60
N ILE A 39 1.11 2.78 3.00
CA ILE A 39 1.35 1.46 3.58
C ILE A 39 2.85 1.23 3.71
N GLY A 40 3.30 0.74 4.86
CA GLY A 40 4.72 0.49 5.10
C GLY A 40 5.01 -0.35 6.33
N THR A 41 6.28 -0.38 6.71
CA THR A 41 6.76 -1.09 7.91
C THR A 41 7.71 -0.17 8.67
N PRO A 42 7.61 -0.04 10.00
CA PRO A 42 8.58 0.71 10.80
C PRO A 42 9.98 0.11 10.73
N LYS A 43 11.05 0.90 10.88
CA LYS A 43 12.43 0.41 11.01
C LYS A 43 12.60 -0.51 12.21
N GLN A 44 11.88 -0.23 13.31
CA GLN A 44 11.93 -0.96 14.57
C GLN A 44 10.64 -1.75 14.82
N PHE A 45 10.33 -2.71 13.95
CA PHE A 45 9.17 -3.60 14.12
C PHE A 45 9.57 -4.91 14.80
N ASP A 46 8.61 -5.64 15.37
CA ASP A 46 8.87 -6.99 15.89
C ASP A 46 9.17 -7.98 14.75
N THR A 47 10.44 -8.37 14.67
CA THR A 47 10.96 -9.34 13.69
C THR A 47 10.74 -10.80 14.10
N SER A 48 10.19 -11.02 15.31
CA SER A 48 9.85 -12.35 15.77
C SER A 48 8.74 -12.98 14.93
N SER A 49 8.70 -14.31 14.94
CA SER A 49 7.66 -15.05 14.21
C SER A 49 7.33 -16.36 14.91
N ARG A 50 6.09 -16.80 14.79
CA ARG A 50 5.59 -18.06 15.33
C ARG A 50 5.17 -19.01 14.21
N PRO A 51 5.43 -20.33 14.33
CA PRO A 51 4.94 -21.30 13.35
C PRO A 51 3.41 -21.34 13.38
N VAL A 52 2.80 -21.54 12.22
CA VAL A 52 1.39 -21.92 12.17
C VAL A 52 1.32 -23.42 12.47
N LEU A 53 0.49 -23.80 13.43
CA LEU A 53 0.32 -25.20 13.81
C LEU A 53 -0.86 -25.80 13.03
N ASN A 54 -0.74 -27.05 12.62
CA ASN A 54 -1.84 -27.82 12.05
C ASN A 54 -2.79 -28.32 13.15
N ALA A 55 -3.85 -29.05 12.77
CA ALA A 55 -4.81 -29.61 13.71
C ALA A 55 -4.20 -30.60 14.73
N GLN A 56 -3.00 -31.13 14.45
CA GLN A 56 -2.26 -32.06 15.30
C GLN A 56 -1.26 -31.34 16.22
N GLY A 57 -1.17 -30.00 16.18
CA GLY A 57 -0.24 -29.21 16.99
C GLY A 57 1.19 -29.15 16.45
N GLU A 58 1.44 -29.70 15.26
CA GLU A 58 2.75 -29.69 14.60
C GLU A 58 2.91 -28.47 13.68
N PRO A 59 4.12 -27.95 13.46
CA PRO A 59 4.36 -26.89 12.49
C PRO A 59 3.86 -27.30 11.11
N ALA A 60 2.89 -26.55 10.57
CA ALA A 60 2.44 -26.72 9.21
C ALA A 60 3.54 -26.27 8.23
N HIS A 61 3.66 -26.95 7.09
CA HIS A 61 4.55 -26.57 5.98
C HIS A 61 4.00 -25.34 5.21
N ILE A 62 3.73 -24.27 5.94
CA ILE A 62 3.23 -22.99 5.41
C ILE A 62 4.05 -21.83 5.99
N THR A 63 3.66 -20.61 5.64
CA THR A 63 4.27 -19.39 6.16
C THR A 63 4.08 -19.25 7.68
N ARG A 64 5.02 -18.57 8.33
CA ARG A 64 4.96 -18.22 9.75
C ARG A 64 4.03 -17.02 9.95
N VAL A 65 3.55 -16.83 11.17
CA VAL A 65 2.86 -15.59 11.56
C VAL A 65 3.90 -14.59 12.04
N TYR A 66 3.85 -13.38 11.47
CA TYR A 66 4.71 -12.25 11.79
C TYR A 66 3.91 -11.13 12.45
N SER A 67 4.60 -10.07 12.91
CA SER A 67 3.96 -8.87 13.43
C SER A 67 3.01 -8.23 12.40
N THR A 68 1.89 -7.69 12.89
CA THR A 68 0.94 -6.91 12.10
C THR A 68 1.48 -5.55 11.69
N GLU A 69 2.66 -5.16 12.20
CA GLU A 69 3.37 -3.94 11.80
C GLU A 69 3.96 -4.03 10.39
N ILE A 70 4.09 -5.25 9.83
CA ILE A 70 4.58 -5.47 8.48
C ILE A 70 3.47 -5.11 7.48
N GLY A 71 3.72 -4.13 6.61
CA GLY A 71 2.74 -3.66 5.63
C GLY A 71 1.49 -3.02 6.27
N GLN A 72 1.64 -2.34 7.41
CA GLN A 72 0.56 -1.62 8.07
C GLN A 72 0.21 -0.32 7.32
N VAL A 73 -1.01 0.19 7.51
CA VAL A 73 -1.41 1.51 7.04
C VAL A 73 -0.90 2.57 8.02
N PHE A 74 -0.02 3.46 7.57
CA PHE A 74 0.45 4.59 8.37
C PHE A 74 -0.51 5.77 8.34
N SER A 75 -1.11 6.05 7.19
CA SER A 75 -2.14 7.07 7.05
C SER A 75 -3.04 6.79 5.84
N GLU A 76 -4.19 7.44 5.84
CA GLU A 76 -5.19 7.39 4.78
C GLU A 76 -5.73 8.80 4.54
N THR A 77 -5.99 9.14 3.28
CA THR A 77 -6.62 10.42 2.90
C THR A 77 -7.49 10.26 1.64
N THR A 78 -8.44 11.17 1.47
CA THR A 78 -9.23 11.37 0.25
C THR A 78 -8.77 12.61 -0.52
N ASP A 79 -7.72 13.30 -0.06
CA ASP A 79 -7.19 14.50 -0.72
C ASP A 79 -6.44 14.14 -2.02
N ASN A 80 -6.50 15.05 -3.00
CA ASN A 80 -5.72 15.01 -4.23
C ASN A 80 -5.02 16.38 -4.43
N PRO A 81 -3.68 16.46 -4.39
CA PRO A 81 -2.75 15.36 -4.26
C PRO A 81 -2.73 14.74 -2.86
N ALA A 82 -2.53 13.43 -2.79
CA ALA A 82 -2.32 12.72 -1.53
C ALA A 82 -0.85 12.83 -1.12
N VAL A 83 -0.58 13.29 0.10
CA VAL A 83 0.79 13.55 0.58
C VAL A 83 1.07 12.76 1.86
N PHE A 84 2.17 12.01 1.86
CA PHE A 84 2.77 11.43 3.05
C PHE A 84 4.07 12.15 3.40
N TYR A 85 4.22 12.51 4.67
CA TYR A 85 5.43 13.12 5.21
C TYR A 85 6.24 12.06 5.95
N PHE A 86 7.46 11.81 5.51
CA PHE A 86 8.35 10.85 6.15
C PHE A 86 8.75 11.36 7.54
N THR A 87 8.69 10.47 8.52
CA THR A 87 9.21 10.76 9.87
C THR A 87 10.64 10.25 10.03
N GLY A 88 11.07 9.35 9.15
CA GLY A 88 12.36 8.65 9.23
C GLY A 88 12.30 7.37 10.06
N SER A 89 11.14 7.09 10.67
CA SER A 89 10.87 5.86 11.41
C SER A 89 10.38 4.71 10.53
N GLU A 90 10.02 4.99 9.27
CA GLU A 90 9.56 4.00 8.30
C GLU A 90 10.76 3.30 7.63
N MET A 91 10.72 1.98 7.50
CA MET A 91 11.67 1.21 6.67
C MET A 91 11.39 1.45 5.18
N TYR A 92 10.11 1.46 4.81
CA TYR A 92 9.63 1.83 3.49
C TYR A 92 8.20 2.35 3.58
N VAL A 93 7.77 3.08 2.55
CA VAL A 93 6.37 3.46 2.33
C VAL A 93 6.01 3.26 0.86
N ARG A 94 4.79 2.80 0.58
CA ARG A 94 4.16 2.80 -0.75
C ARG A 94 2.73 3.32 -0.64
N ALA A 95 2.17 3.77 -1.74
CA ALA A 95 0.76 4.17 -1.81
C ALA A 95 -0.08 3.08 -2.47
N LYS A 96 -1.27 2.83 -1.92
CA LYS A 96 -2.37 2.12 -2.57
C LYS A 96 -3.51 3.11 -2.75
N ILE A 97 -3.90 3.33 -4.00
CA ILE A 97 -5.04 4.18 -4.35
C ILE A 97 -6.19 3.24 -4.70
N ILE A 98 -7.37 3.52 -4.16
CA ILE A 98 -8.59 2.73 -4.34
C ILE A 98 -9.67 3.69 -4.84
N SER A 99 -10.29 3.41 -5.98
CA SER A 99 -11.50 4.10 -6.41
C SER A 99 -12.74 3.40 -5.85
N ASP A 100 -13.90 4.04 -5.92
CA ASP A 100 -15.20 3.42 -5.63
C ASP A 100 -15.80 2.67 -6.84
N LYS A 101 -15.08 2.59 -7.96
CA LYS A 101 -15.50 1.84 -9.15
C LYS A 101 -15.12 0.37 -9.03
N LEU A 102 -16.00 -0.51 -9.50
CA LEU A 102 -15.71 -1.93 -9.64
C LEU A 102 -14.61 -2.14 -10.68
N GLN A 103 -13.71 -3.07 -10.40
CA GLN A 103 -12.70 -3.53 -11.34
C GLN A 103 -13.34 -4.36 -12.47
N ASP A 104 -12.99 -4.08 -13.73
CA ASP A 104 -13.57 -4.77 -14.91
C ASP A 104 -13.31 -6.29 -14.92
N ASN A 105 -12.11 -6.73 -14.54
CA ASN A 105 -11.73 -8.15 -14.46
C ASN A 105 -11.24 -8.46 -13.04
N PRO A 106 -12.15 -8.57 -12.06
CA PRO A 106 -11.79 -8.70 -10.66
C PRO A 106 -11.22 -10.09 -10.35
N PHE A 107 -10.34 -10.18 -9.35
CA PHE A 107 -9.89 -11.48 -8.84
C PHE A 107 -10.98 -12.11 -7.97
N ALA A 108 -11.69 -11.29 -7.19
CA ALA A 108 -12.86 -11.65 -6.40
C ALA A 108 -14.02 -10.67 -6.62
N GLU A 109 -15.26 -11.17 -6.54
CA GLU A 109 -16.44 -10.32 -6.67
C GLU A 109 -16.40 -9.14 -5.70
N GLY A 110 -16.63 -7.93 -6.22
CA GLY A 110 -16.58 -6.68 -5.45
C GLY A 110 -15.21 -6.01 -5.39
N ASP A 111 -14.17 -6.54 -6.03
CA ASP A 111 -12.89 -5.83 -6.15
C ASP A 111 -13.09 -4.47 -6.83
N LEU A 112 -12.44 -3.45 -6.27
CA LEU A 112 -12.45 -2.08 -6.78
C LEU A 112 -11.21 -1.81 -7.63
N GLU A 113 -11.28 -0.82 -8.52
CA GLU A 113 -10.08 -0.41 -9.26
C GLU A 113 -9.04 0.13 -8.28
N THR A 114 -7.79 -0.29 -8.46
CA THR A 114 -6.69 0.13 -7.60
C THR A 114 -5.45 0.50 -8.38
N ALA A 115 -4.62 1.38 -7.82
CA ALA A 115 -3.24 1.58 -8.25
C ALA A 115 -2.27 1.39 -7.08
N TRP A 116 -1.10 0.84 -7.37
CA TRP A 116 -0.03 0.63 -6.40
C TRP A 116 1.25 1.27 -6.89
N THR A 117 1.85 2.12 -6.05
CA THR A 117 3.18 2.67 -6.32
C THR A 117 4.27 1.71 -5.84
N GLN A 118 5.47 1.87 -6.41
CA GLN A 118 6.65 1.16 -5.92
C GLN A 118 7.00 1.62 -4.49
N PRO A 119 7.52 0.72 -3.64
CA PRO A 119 8.04 1.10 -2.33
C PRO A 119 9.18 2.13 -2.45
N VAL A 120 9.10 3.18 -1.65
CA VAL A 120 10.17 4.14 -1.44
C VAL A 120 10.89 3.77 -0.15
N LEU A 121 12.20 3.55 -0.24
CA LEU A 121 13.06 3.32 0.93
C LEU A 121 13.37 4.66 1.59
N VAL A 122 13.10 4.76 2.89
CA VAL A 122 13.41 5.96 3.67
C VAL A 122 14.78 5.78 4.30
N LYS A 123 15.76 6.58 3.85
CA LYS A 123 17.14 6.53 4.36
C LYS A 123 17.22 6.91 5.85
#